data_AF-A0A2N2L8F9-F1
#
_entry.id   AF-A0A2N2L8F9-F1
#
_cell.length_a   1.000
_cell.length_b   1.000
_cell.length_c   1.000
_cell.angle_alpha   90.00
_cell.angle_beta   90.00
_cell.angle_gamma   90.00
#
_symmetry.space_group_name_H-M   'P 1'
#
loop_
_entity.id
_entity.type
_entity.pdbx_description
1 polymer ?
#
loop_
_entity_poly.entity_id
_entity_poly.type
_entity_poly.pdbx_seq_one_letter_code
_entity_poly.pdbx_strand_id
1 'polypeptide(L)'
;MSEPRPPADAEPWDAEGVRRLRTHLGETQAGLADRLGTRQQTVSEWETGASTPRRMSRRLLHLVAEESGFYTVDAPVAGDAPPEAAR
;
A
#
# COMPACT_ATOMS: atom_id res chain seq x y z
N MET A 1 0.77 -11.41 -9.70
CA MET A 1 -0.69 -11.51 -9.48
C MET A 1 -1.13 -10.10 -9.12
N SER A 2 -1.92 -9.45 -9.96
CA SER A 2 -2.41 -8.09 -9.65
C SER A 2 -3.65 -8.20 -8.78
N GLU A 3 -3.68 -7.45 -7.67
CA GLU A 3 -4.82 -7.47 -6.75
C GLU A 3 -5.80 -6.34 -7.07
N PRO A 4 -7.12 -6.57 -6.94
CA PRO A 4 -8.07 -5.47 -6.96
C PRO A 4 -7.79 -4.57 -5.75
N ARG A 5 -7.75 -3.25 -5.96
CA ARG A 5 -7.62 -2.30 -4.87
C ARG A 5 -8.78 -2.51 -3.89
N PRO A 6 -8.51 -2.84 -2.61
CA PRO A 6 -9.57 -2.99 -1.63
C PRO A 6 -10.34 -1.67 -1.47
N PRO A 7 -11.64 -1.73 -1.12
CA PRO A 7 -12.44 -0.54 -0.87
C PRO A 7 -11.76 0.34 0.19
N ALA A 8 -11.97 1.66 0.13
CA ALA A 8 -11.26 2.63 0.96
C ALA A 8 -11.37 2.37 2.49
N ASP A 9 -12.39 1.62 2.91
CA ASP A 9 -12.68 1.26 4.30
C ASP A 9 -12.03 -0.07 4.74
N ALA A 10 -11.58 -0.92 3.81
CA ALA A 10 -10.86 -2.15 4.12
C ALA A 10 -9.37 -1.83 4.28
N GLU A 11 -8.83 -2.10 5.47
CA GLU A 11 -7.44 -1.84 5.82
C GLU A 11 -6.49 -2.72 4.97
N PRO A 12 -5.86 -2.20 3.88
CA PRO A 12 -5.14 -3.04 2.91
C PRO A 12 -3.82 -3.58 3.45
N TRP A 13 -3.39 -3.04 4.59
CA TRP A 13 -2.03 -3.11 5.11
C TRP A 13 -1.99 -3.89 6.41
N ASP A 14 -2.66 -5.04 6.41
CA ASP A 14 -2.41 -6.09 7.40
C ASP A 14 -1.08 -6.81 7.11
N ALA A 15 -0.76 -7.81 7.93
CA ALA A 15 0.49 -8.56 7.81
C ALA A 15 0.69 -9.20 6.43
N GLU A 16 -0.40 -9.68 5.82
CA GLU A 16 -0.34 -10.33 4.53
C GLU A 16 -0.23 -9.30 3.39
N GLY A 17 -0.98 -8.21 3.45
CA GLY A 17 -0.92 -7.12 2.47
C GLY A 17 0.46 -6.49 2.34
N VAL A 18 1.14 -6.24 3.47
CA VAL A 18 2.53 -5.73 3.46
C VAL A 18 3.48 -6.75 2.82
N ARG A 19 3.35 -8.04 3.17
CA ARG A 19 4.19 -9.10 2.62
C ARG A 19 3.96 -9.30 1.11
N ARG A 20 2.71 -9.20 0.65
CA ARG A 20 2.33 -9.30 -0.77
C ARG A 20 2.93 -8.16 -1.57
N LEU A 21 2.81 -6.91 -1.10
CA LEU A 21 3.44 -5.76 -1.75
C LEU A 21 4.95 -5.96 -1.84
N ARG A 22 5.62 -6.31 -0.73
CA ARG A 22 7.08 -6.54 -0.73
C ARG A 22 7.48 -7.59 -1.76
N THR A 23 6.76 -8.70 -1.81
CA THR A 23 7.06 -9.82 -2.71
C THR A 23 6.78 -9.47 -4.16
N HIS A 24 5.72 -8.69 -4.44
CA HIS A 24 5.41 -8.15 -5.76
C HIS A 24 6.52 -7.24 -6.28
N LEU A 25 7.08 -6.40 -5.40
CA LEU A 25 8.23 -5.55 -5.72
C LEU A 25 9.55 -6.34 -5.92
N GLY A 26 9.58 -7.62 -5.52
CA GLY A 26 10.81 -8.42 -5.51
C GLY A 26 11.82 -7.95 -4.45
N GLU A 27 11.37 -7.27 -3.40
CA GLU A 27 12.25 -6.65 -2.41
C GLU A 27 12.45 -7.49 -1.15
N THR A 28 13.57 -7.24 -0.46
CA THR A 28 13.77 -7.73 0.90
C THR A 28 13.02 -6.84 1.90
N GLN A 29 12.86 -7.29 3.15
CA GLN A 29 12.25 -6.44 4.20
C GLN A 29 13.05 -5.16 4.43
N ALA A 30 14.38 -5.21 4.25
CA ALA A 30 15.23 -4.02 4.30
C ALA A 30 14.96 -3.09 3.10
N GLY A 31 14.89 -3.62 1.88
CA GLY A 31 14.61 -2.83 0.68
C GLY A 31 13.28 -2.06 0.76
N LEU A 32 12.21 -2.74 1.21
CA LEU A 32 10.94 -2.07 1.43
C LEU A 32 11.04 -1.03 2.58
N ALA A 33 11.82 -1.32 3.63
CA ALA A 33 12.02 -0.37 4.71
C ALA A 33 12.74 0.91 4.25
N ASP A 34 13.78 0.77 3.43
CA ASP A 34 14.51 1.87 2.82
C ASP A 34 13.58 2.75 1.97
N ARG A 35 12.72 2.14 1.13
CA ARG A 35 11.69 2.88 0.36
C ARG A 35 10.73 3.67 1.23
N LEU A 36 10.29 3.07 2.33
CA LEU A 36 9.32 3.66 3.24
C LEU A 36 9.96 4.61 4.28
N GLY A 37 11.29 4.77 4.28
CA GLY A 37 12.01 5.57 5.27
C GLY A 37 11.86 5.05 6.70
N THR A 38 11.76 3.73 6.87
CA THR A 38 11.60 3.05 8.17
C THR A 38 12.71 2.03 8.41
N ARG A 39 12.61 1.24 9.48
CA ARG A 39 13.56 0.17 9.81
C ARG A 39 13.05 -1.19 9.32
N GLN A 40 13.96 -2.07 8.94
CA GLN A 40 13.63 -3.47 8.55
C GLN A 40 12.81 -4.17 9.65
N GLN A 41 13.15 -3.96 10.93
CA GLN A 41 12.43 -4.54 12.06
C GLN A 41 10.95 -4.15 12.06
N THR A 42 10.65 -2.90 11.72
CA THR A 42 9.28 -2.39 11.65
C THR A 42 8.49 -3.08 10.53
N VAL A 43 9.10 -3.30 9.37
CA VAL A 43 8.49 -4.08 8.28
C VAL A 43 8.25 -5.53 8.74
N SER A 44 9.21 -6.13 9.45
CA SER A 44 9.02 -7.47 10.01
C SER A 44 7.87 -7.53 11.01
N GLU A 45 7.72 -6.54 11.89
CA GLU A 45 6.62 -6.48 12.87
C GLU A 45 5.27 -6.34 12.17
N TRP A 46 5.21 -5.60 11.06
CA TRP A 46 4.00 -5.53 10.23
C TRP A 46 3.70 -6.88 9.60
N GLU A 47 4.67 -7.51 8.93
CA GLU A 47 4.50 -8.80 8.25
C GLU A 47 4.20 -9.98 9.18
N THR A 48 4.44 -9.84 10.49
CA THR A 48 4.07 -10.85 11.50
C THR A 48 2.81 -10.47 12.28
N GLY A 49 2.25 -9.28 12.06
CA GLY A 49 1.11 -8.76 12.81
C GLY A 49 1.43 -8.33 14.25
N ALA A 50 2.71 -8.25 14.61
CA ALA A 50 3.14 -7.75 15.92
C ALA A 50 2.83 -6.26 16.11
N SER A 51 2.81 -5.49 15.03
CA SER A 51 2.26 -4.14 15.00
C SER A 51 1.59 -3.86 13.65
N THR A 52 0.80 -2.79 13.56
CA THR A 52 0.21 -2.35 12.30
C THR A 52 0.83 -1.04 11.81
N PRO A 53 0.91 -0.82 10.48
CA PRO A 53 1.40 0.44 9.93
C PRO A 53 0.53 1.61 10.38
N ARG A 54 1.17 2.69 10.85
CA ARG A 54 0.45 3.92 11.24
C ARG A 54 -0.04 4.68 10.01
N ARG A 55 -0.91 5.67 10.21
CA ARG A 55 -1.52 6.50 9.14
C ARG A 55 -0.52 6.95 8.05
N MET A 56 0.65 7.46 8.43
CA MET A 56 1.65 7.92 7.45
C MET A 56 2.28 6.74 6.68
N SER A 57 2.67 5.68 7.36
CA SER A 57 3.22 4.47 6.74
C SER A 57 2.20 3.81 5.79
N ARG A 58 0.91 3.80 6.15
CA ARG A 58 -0.17 3.35 5.26
C ARG A 58 -0.28 4.17 3.99
N ARG A 59 -0.13 5.50 4.07
CA ARG A 59 -0.08 6.36 2.88
C ARG A 59 1.12 6.01 2.01
N LEU A 60 2.30 5.83 2.59
CA LEU A 60 3.51 5.47 1.84
C LEU A 60 3.38 4.11 1.16
N LEU A 61 2.86 3.10 1.86
CA LEU A 61 2.56 1.79 1.30
C LEU A 61 1.59 1.90 0.11
N HIS A 62 0.56 2.75 0.22
CA HIS A 62 -0.37 3.00 -0.87
C HIS A 62 0.30 3.65 -2.09
N LEU A 63 1.17 4.65 -1.89
CA LEU A 63 1.92 5.28 -2.98
C LEU A 63 2.85 4.28 -3.69
N VAL A 64 3.59 3.47 -2.92
CA VAL A 64 4.48 2.43 -3.48
C VAL A 64 3.69 1.36 -4.24
N ALA A 65 2.50 1.01 -3.76
CA ALA A 65 1.62 0.06 -4.43
C ALA A 65 1.07 0.59 -5.76
N GLU A 66 0.62 1.85 -5.80
CA GLU A 66 0.17 2.52 -7.03
C GLU A 66 1.32 2.64 -8.04
N GLU A 67 2.51 3.06 -7.60
CA GLU A 67 3.70 3.20 -8.46
C GLU A 67 4.14 1.86 -9.09
N SER A 68 4.00 0.76 -8.35
CA SER A 68 4.42 -0.58 -8.79
C SER A 68 3.36 -1.33 -9.59
N GLY A 69 2.20 -0.73 -9.86
CA GLY A 69 1.07 -1.40 -10.49
C GLY A 69 0.59 -2.61 -9.68
N PHE A 70 0.76 -2.58 -8.35
CA PHE A 70 0.32 -3.64 -7.44
C PHE A 70 -1.20 -3.81 -7.52
N TYR A 71 -1.92 -2.70 -7.68
CA TYR A 71 -3.35 -2.70 -7.96
C TYR A 71 -3.59 -2.83 -9.47
N THR A 72 -4.52 -3.71 -9.86
CA THR A 72 -5.03 -3.69 -11.24
C THR A 72 -5.95 -2.48 -11.45
N VAL A 73 -5.78 -1.78 -12.58
CA VAL A 73 -6.64 -0.69 -13.03
C VAL A 73 -8.00 -1.23 -13.48
N ASP A 74 -8.82 -1.68 -12.54
CA ASP A 74 -10.24 -1.89 -12.79
C ASP A 74 -11.05 -1.60 -11.53
N ALA A 75 -11.13 -0.31 -11.22
CA ALA A 75 -12.25 0.29 -10.51
C ALA A 75 -12.17 1.81 -10.75
N PRO A 76 -13.15 2.42 -11.44
CA PRO A 76 -13.20 3.86 -11.58
C PRO A 76 -13.24 4.47 -10.17
N VAL A 77 -12.33 5.41 -9.91
CA VAL A 77 -12.38 6.26 -8.73
C VAL A 77 -13.63 7.13 -8.82
N ALA A 78 -14.78 6.59 -8.40
CA ALA A 78 -15.97 7.38 -8.13
C ALA A 78 -15.69 8.22 -6.88
N GLY A 79 -14.94 9.31 -7.03
CA GLY A 79 -14.57 10.16 -5.90
C GLY A 79 -13.63 11.32 -6.22
N ASP A 80 -12.92 11.32 -7.35
CA ASP A 80 -12.12 12.47 -7.78
C ASP A 80 -12.63 12.98 -9.15
N ALA A 81 -13.90 13.39 -9.17
CA ALA A 81 -14.32 14.36 -10.17
C ALA A 81 -13.85 15.73 -9.67
N PRO A 82 -13.03 16.49 -10.42
CA PRO A 82 -12.82 17.90 -10.08
C PRO A 82 -14.19 18.59 -10.02
N PRO A 83 -14.43 19.53 -9.09
CA PRO A 83 -15.56 20.42 -9.22
C PRO A 83 -15.30 21.30 -10.45
N GLU A 84 -15.65 20.81 -11.63
CA GLU A 84 -15.70 21.62 -12.83
C GLU A 84 -16.85 22.60 -12.65
N ALA A 85 -16.48 23.79 -12.21
CA ALA A 85 -17.29 24.98 -12.36
C ALA A 85 -17.64 25.19 -13.83
N ALA A 86 -18.94 25.18 -14.17
CA ALA A 86 -19.60 25.81 -15.32
C ALA A 86 -20.93 25.03 -15.56
N ARG A 87 -22.14 25.58 -15.43
CA ARG A 87 -22.68 26.95 -15.40
C ARG A 87 -24.01 26.91 -14.64
#